data_AF-A0AAE3YR69-F1
#
_entry.id   AF-A0AAE3YR69-F1
#
_cell.length_a   1.000
_cell.length_b   1.000
_cell.length_c   1.000
_cell.angle_alpha   90.00
_cell.angle_beta   90.00
_cell.angle_gamma   90.00
#
_symmetry.space_group_name_H-M   'P 1'
#
loop_
_entity.id
_entity.type
_entity.pdbx_description
1 polymer ?
#
loop_
_entity_poly.entity_id
_entity_poly.type
_entity_poly.pdbx_seq_one_letter_code
_entity_poly.pdbx_strand_id
1 'polypeptide(L)'
;MMTSNVVSPRKKIDSDGQQLSPEQAAAAAMVAEAKARGLELTGPNGLLKLFTRNVLETALNEEMTEHLGHEKNQAEPGRESTNVRNGSRGKTVLSDAVGEVRIEVPRDREGTFEPQIVKKRQRRLTEVDEIVLSLYAKGMTTGEISAHFAEIYGASVSKETVSRITDKVVAEMTEWSSRPLDRVYAAVFVDAIVIKVRDGQVANRPIYAAIGVTVDGRKDVLGLWAGTSGEGAKFWLSVLIDLKNRGVADVFFVVCDGLKGLPDSVEAVWPHAIVQTCIIHLIRNTFRLTSRADADAIKRDIRPIYTAVNADAAAAALDDLEEKWGTKYRAMIRLWRNAWNEFIPFLDYDVEIRKVICSTNAIESLNARYRRAVRARGHFPSEQAALKCLYLVTRSLDPQGPAAPDGRCAGSPC
;
A
#
# COMPACT_ATOMS: atom_id res chain seq x y z
N MET A 1 -49.16 38.61 42.77
CA MET A 1 -48.78 39.50 41.66
C MET A 1 -47.76 40.50 42.19
N MET A 2 -46.50 40.38 41.76
CA MET A 2 -45.50 41.45 41.60
C MET A 2 -44.14 40.78 41.44
N THR A 3 -43.67 40.77 40.19
CA THR A 3 -42.34 40.34 39.76
C THR A 3 -41.32 41.42 40.13
N SER A 4 -40.30 41.07 40.92
CA SER A 4 -39.14 41.93 41.17
C SER A 4 -37.90 41.31 40.52
N ASN A 5 -37.26 42.11 39.67
CA ASN A 5 -36.01 41.82 38.98
C ASN A 5 -34.84 41.73 39.97
N VAL A 6 -34.06 40.65 39.91
CA VAL A 6 -32.67 40.65 40.38
C VAL A 6 -31.80 40.07 39.26
N VAL A 7 -31.03 40.96 38.65
CA VAL A 7 -29.99 40.67 37.65
C VAL A 7 -28.79 40.05 38.36
N SER A 8 -28.24 38.97 37.81
CA SER A 8 -26.90 38.46 38.11
C SER A 8 -26.06 38.36 36.84
N PRO A 9 -24.74 38.61 36.89
CA PRO A 9 -23.95 39.01 35.73
C PRO A 9 -23.59 37.84 34.81
N ARG A 10 -23.73 38.06 33.50
CA ARG A 10 -23.26 37.16 32.45
C ARG A 10 -21.73 37.09 32.46
N LYS A 11 -21.21 35.87 32.56
CA LYS A 11 -19.81 35.50 32.33
C LYS A 11 -19.41 35.92 30.90
N LYS A 12 -18.42 36.81 30.75
CA LYS A 12 -17.76 37.08 29.47
C LYS A 12 -17.10 35.79 28.97
N ILE A 13 -17.45 35.37 27.76
CA ILE A 13 -16.68 34.41 26.98
C ILE A 13 -15.85 35.27 26.05
N ASP A 14 -14.54 35.32 26.29
CA ASP A 14 -13.59 35.93 25.37
C ASP A 14 -13.59 35.11 24.08
N SER A 15 -13.90 35.77 22.97
CA SER A 15 -13.76 35.25 21.62
C SER A 15 -12.39 35.63 21.10
N ASP A 16 -11.41 34.73 21.27
CA ASP A 16 -10.14 34.82 20.58
C ASP A 16 -10.39 34.63 19.08
N GLY A 17 -10.33 35.74 18.34
CA GLY A 17 -10.30 35.74 16.89
C GLY A 17 -8.99 35.14 16.41
N GLN A 18 -9.03 33.90 15.92
CA GLN A 18 -7.93 33.31 15.16
C GLN A 18 -7.65 34.20 13.93
N GLN A 19 -6.51 34.87 13.92
CA GLN A 19 -6.00 35.56 12.75
C GLN A 19 -5.75 34.52 11.65
N LEU A 20 -6.47 34.65 10.54
CA LEU A 20 -6.28 33.87 9.33
C LEU A 20 -4.84 34.01 8.85
N SER A 21 -4.22 32.91 8.41
CA SER A 21 -2.90 32.99 7.76
C SER A 21 -2.96 33.89 6.52
N PRO A 22 -1.84 34.46 6.05
CA PRO A 22 -1.82 35.31 4.85
C PRO A 22 -2.46 34.64 3.63
N GLU A 23 -2.26 33.32 3.50
CA GLU A 23 -2.84 32.48 2.44
C GLU A 23 -4.35 32.28 2.63
N GLN A 24 -4.82 32.08 3.87
CA GLN A 24 -6.25 31.98 4.18
C GLN A 24 -6.98 33.32 4.00
N ALA A 25 -6.32 34.44 4.29
CA ALA A 25 -6.84 35.77 4.03
C ALA A 25 -6.91 36.07 2.52
N ALA A 26 -5.89 35.66 1.76
CA ALA A 26 -5.89 35.77 0.30
C ALA A 26 -6.97 34.91 -0.36
N ALA A 27 -7.13 33.66 0.09
CA ALA A 27 -8.18 32.76 -0.37
C ALA A 27 -9.59 33.30 -0.02
N ALA A 28 -9.78 33.82 1.19
CA ALA A 28 -11.03 34.43 1.61
C ALA A 28 -11.34 35.71 0.81
N ALA A 29 -10.33 36.54 0.51
CA ALA A 29 -10.48 37.73 -0.33
C ALA A 29 -10.87 37.36 -1.76
N MET A 30 -10.25 36.33 -2.36
CA MET A 30 -10.62 35.82 -3.67
C MET A 30 -12.05 35.27 -3.71
N VAL A 31 -12.48 34.56 -2.67
CA VAL A 31 -13.86 34.04 -2.56
C VAL A 31 -14.87 35.18 -2.36
N ALA A 32 -14.52 36.21 -1.60
CA ALA A 32 -15.36 37.39 -1.41
C ALA A 32 -15.49 38.22 -2.70
N GLU A 33 -14.40 38.40 -3.44
CA GLU A 33 -14.37 39.08 -4.73
C GLU A 33 -15.14 38.29 -5.81
N ALA A 34 -15.03 36.96 -5.81
CA ALA A 34 -15.80 36.08 -6.69
C ALA A 34 -17.32 36.15 -6.41
N LYS A 35 -17.72 36.22 -5.13
CA LYS A 35 -19.12 36.42 -4.73
C LYS A 35 -19.64 37.81 -5.12
N ALA A 36 -18.82 38.86 -4.99
CA ALA A 36 -19.17 40.21 -5.40
C ALA A 36 -19.37 40.33 -6.93
N ARG A 37 -18.72 39.47 -7.72
CA ARG A 37 -18.86 39.38 -9.18
C ARG A 37 -19.95 38.41 -9.64
N GLY A 38 -20.73 37.82 -8.72
CA GLY A 38 -21.86 36.94 -9.06
C GLY A 38 -21.47 35.58 -9.64
N LEU A 39 -20.23 35.11 -9.42
CA LEU A 39 -19.74 33.83 -9.92
C LEU A 39 -20.12 32.70 -8.94
N GLU A 40 -20.85 31.68 -9.43
CA GLU A 40 -21.16 30.48 -8.66
C GLU A 40 -19.87 29.65 -8.38
N LEU A 41 -19.75 29.08 -7.18
CA LEU A 41 -18.64 28.17 -6.84
C LEU A 41 -18.65 26.90 -7.71
N THR A 42 -19.84 26.41 -8.04
CA THR A 42 -20.10 25.26 -8.92
C THR A 42 -21.22 25.65 -9.89
N GLY A 43 -20.96 25.59 -11.19
CA GLY A 43 -21.90 26.01 -12.24
C GLY A 43 -21.24 26.01 -13.62
N PRO A 44 -21.98 26.25 -14.72
CA PRO A 44 -21.47 26.19 -16.09
C PRO A 44 -20.31 27.17 -16.36
N ASN A 45 -20.21 28.26 -15.60
CA ASN A 45 -19.10 29.24 -15.58
C ASN A 45 -18.43 29.35 -14.20
N GLY A 46 -18.51 28.30 -13.37
CA GLY A 46 -18.05 28.36 -11.98
C GLY A 46 -16.52 28.42 -11.82
N LEU A 47 -16.08 28.89 -10.65
CA LEU A 47 -14.67 29.14 -10.31
C LEU A 47 -13.77 27.89 -10.53
N LEU A 48 -14.29 26.70 -10.25
CA LEU A 48 -13.57 25.43 -10.43
C LEU A 48 -13.23 25.15 -11.90
N LYS A 49 -14.09 25.51 -12.86
CA LYS A 49 -13.78 25.33 -14.29
C LYS A 49 -12.64 26.24 -14.75
N LEU A 50 -12.63 27.48 -14.27
CA LEU A 50 -11.56 28.44 -14.56
C LEU A 50 -10.24 27.98 -13.96
N PHE A 51 -10.27 27.41 -12.77
CA PHE A 51 -9.09 26.84 -12.12
C PHE A 51 -8.56 25.61 -12.87
N THR A 52 -9.41 24.61 -13.15
CA THR A 52 -9.02 23.41 -13.90
C THR A 52 -8.44 23.77 -15.28
N ARG A 53 -9.03 24.76 -15.97
CA ARG A 53 -8.46 25.28 -17.21
C ARG A 53 -7.05 25.82 -17.01
N ASN A 54 -6.86 26.72 -16.05
CA ASN A 54 -5.57 27.37 -15.82
C ASN A 54 -4.48 26.37 -15.45
N VAL A 55 -4.77 25.37 -14.60
CA VAL A 55 -3.77 24.34 -14.24
C VAL A 55 -3.37 23.50 -15.45
N LEU A 56 -4.33 23.03 -16.24
CA LEU A 56 -4.05 22.24 -17.44
C LEU A 56 -3.27 23.06 -18.47
N GLU A 57 -3.62 24.32 -18.68
CA GLU A 57 -2.91 25.20 -19.61
C GLU A 57 -1.49 25.51 -19.14
N THR A 58 -1.27 25.77 -17.85
CA THR A 58 0.07 26.00 -17.30
C THR A 58 0.94 24.76 -17.48
N ALA A 59 0.44 23.58 -17.10
CA ALA A 59 1.23 22.36 -17.19
C ALA A 59 1.55 21.95 -18.64
N LEU A 60 0.61 22.15 -19.58
CA LEU A 60 0.86 21.99 -21.01
C LEU A 60 1.88 23.01 -21.55
N ASN A 61 1.91 24.22 -21.00
CA ASN A 61 2.92 25.21 -21.37
C ASN A 61 4.31 24.84 -20.83
N GLU A 62 4.40 24.23 -19.66
CA GLU A 62 5.66 23.70 -19.13
C GLU A 62 6.18 22.53 -19.97
N GLU A 63 5.33 21.55 -20.30
CA GLU A 63 5.70 20.46 -21.24
C GLU A 63 6.22 21.02 -22.58
N MET A 64 5.61 22.11 -23.08
CA MET A 64 6.06 22.78 -24.30
C MET A 64 7.41 23.51 -24.12
N THR A 65 7.69 24.07 -22.94
CA THR A 65 9.00 24.67 -22.63
C THR A 65 10.07 23.58 -22.63
N GLU A 66 9.80 22.45 -21.99
CA GLU A 66 10.69 21.29 -21.95
C GLU A 66 10.94 20.72 -23.35
N HIS A 67 9.87 20.51 -24.14
CA HIS A 67 9.95 20.00 -25.51
C HIS A 67 10.80 20.89 -26.44
N LEU A 68 10.67 22.21 -26.31
CA LEU A 68 11.39 23.17 -27.15
C LEU A 68 12.76 23.55 -26.59
N GLY A 69 13.03 23.25 -25.31
CA GLY A 69 14.25 23.63 -24.59
C GLY A 69 14.37 25.14 -24.31
N HIS A 70 13.28 25.91 -24.42
CA HIS A 70 13.30 27.36 -24.16
C HIS A 70 11.92 27.90 -23.76
N GLU A 71 11.92 28.98 -22.98
CA GLU A 71 10.69 29.68 -22.60
C GLU A 71 10.04 30.44 -23.76
N LYS A 72 8.79 30.88 -23.55
CA LYS A 72 8.05 31.67 -24.52
C LYS A 72 8.80 32.98 -24.82
N ASN A 73 9.05 33.23 -26.10
CA ASN A 73 9.79 34.40 -26.61
C ASN A 73 11.27 34.49 -26.17
N GLN A 74 11.85 33.39 -25.66
CA GLN A 74 13.25 33.33 -25.21
C GLN A 74 14.08 32.32 -26.03
N ALA A 75 13.77 32.18 -27.32
CA ALA A 75 14.58 31.34 -28.20
C ALA A 75 15.96 31.99 -28.44
N GLU A 76 17.04 31.29 -28.09
CA GLU A 76 18.39 31.80 -28.28
C GLU A 76 18.76 31.93 -29.77
N PRO A 77 19.46 33.01 -30.18
CA PRO A 77 19.99 33.12 -31.54
C PRO A 77 21.12 32.10 -31.76
N GLY A 78 21.02 31.26 -32.79
CA GLY A 78 22.08 30.31 -33.19
C GLY A 78 21.83 28.83 -32.83
N ARG A 79 20.68 28.52 -32.24
CA ARG A 79 20.24 27.13 -31.97
C ARG A 79 20.07 26.29 -33.24
N GLU A 80 20.30 24.98 -33.12
CA GLU A 80 20.17 24.01 -34.23
C GLU A 80 18.70 23.75 -34.63
N SER A 81 17.77 23.78 -33.66
CA SER A 81 16.34 23.53 -33.90
C SER A 81 15.61 24.78 -34.40
N THR A 82 14.86 24.66 -35.50
CA THR A 82 13.98 25.73 -36.01
C THR A 82 12.60 25.73 -35.37
N ASN A 83 12.30 24.76 -34.49
CA ASN A 83 10.97 24.61 -33.94
C ASN A 83 10.65 25.65 -32.86
N VAL A 84 9.54 26.36 -33.01
CA VAL A 84 9.12 27.43 -32.09
C VAL A 84 7.65 27.26 -31.74
N ARG A 85 7.22 27.89 -30.64
CA ARG A 85 5.79 27.99 -30.31
C ARG A 85 5.03 28.68 -31.44
N ASN A 86 3.90 28.10 -31.86
CA ASN A 86 3.05 28.57 -32.96
C ASN A 86 1.58 28.65 -32.53
N GLY A 87 1.33 29.45 -31.49
CA GLY A 87 -0.01 29.68 -30.94
C GLY A 87 -0.57 28.51 -30.13
N SER A 88 -1.89 28.50 -29.96
CA SER A 88 -2.65 27.47 -29.24
C SER A 88 -3.81 26.93 -30.08
N ARG A 89 -4.38 25.81 -29.64
CA ARG A 89 -5.61 25.24 -30.18
C ARG A 89 -6.60 24.98 -29.04
N GLY A 90 -7.80 25.55 -29.20
CA GLY A 90 -8.92 25.23 -28.33
C GLY A 90 -9.29 23.75 -28.37
N LYS A 91 -9.39 23.14 -27.19
CA LYS A 91 -9.80 21.76 -26.98
C LYS A 91 -10.78 21.72 -25.82
N THR A 92 -11.94 21.08 -26.01
CA THR A 92 -12.85 20.80 -24.90
C THR A 92 -12.51 19.42 -24.33
N VAL A 93 -12.22 19.38 -23.04
CA VAL A 93 -12.02 18.15 -22.27
C VAL A 93 -13.17 17.96 -21.29
N LEU A 94 -13.63 16.72 -21.17
CA LEU A 94 -14.64 16.31 -20.22
C LEU A 94 -13.95 15.78 -18.96
N SER A 95 -14.20 16.46 -17.84
CA SER A 95 -13.82 16.01 -16.50
C SER A 95 -15.08 15.55 -15.77
N ASP A 96 -15.05 14.38 -15.15
CA ASP A 96 -16.21 13.87 -14.40
C ASP A 96 -16.51 14.72 -13.14
N ALA A 97 -15.54 15.52 -12.65
CA ALA A 97 -15.69 16.38 -11.47
C ALA A 97 -16.23 17.79 -11.79
N VAL A 98 -15.92 18.33 -12.98
CA VAL A 98 -16.22 19.75 -13.33
C VAL A 98 -17.01 19.87 -14.64
N GLY A 99 -17.31 18.75 -15.30
CA GLY A 99 -17.96 18.70 -16.59
C GLY A 99 -17.03 19.14 -17.73
N GLU A 100 -17.61 19.73 -18.77
CA GLU A 100 -16.84 20.22 -19.92
C GLU A 100 -16.02 21.47 -19.54
N VAL A 101 -14.71 21.40 -19.84
CA VAL A 101 -13.74 22.47 -19.67
C VAL A 101 -13.06 22.73 -21.03
N ARG A 102 -13.11 23.97 -21.50
CA ARG A 102 -12.38 24.40 -22.70
C ARG A 102 -11.00 24.88 -22.30
N ILE A 103 -9.96 24.27 -22.87
CA ILE A 103 -8.54 24.59 -22.64
C ILE A 103 -7.87 25.01 -23.96
N GLU A 104 -6.83 25.83 -23.85
CA GLU A 104 -5.96 26.22 -24.95
C GLU A 104 -4.66 25.40 -24.91
N VAL A 105 -4.54 24.44 -25.84
CA VAL A 105 -3.36 23.56 -25.91
C VAL A 105 -2.27 24.24 -26.75
N PRO A 106 -1.04 24.46 -26.23
CA PRO A 106 0.03 25.08 -27.00
C PRO A 106 0.45 24.21 -28.18
N ARG A 107 0.95 24.86 -29.23
CA ARG A 107 1.44 24.22 -30.45
C ARG A 107 2.86 24.64 -30.75
N ASP A 108 3.60 23.74 -31.35
CA ASP A 108 4.88 24.00 -31.96
C ASP A 108 4.71 24.17 -33.50
N ARG A 109 5.73 24.71 -34.16
CA ARG A 109 5.72 25.02 -35.59
C ARG A 109 5.83 23.76 -36.44
N GLU A 110 6.61 22.79 -35.99
CA GLU A 110 6.90 21.55 -36.73
C GLU A 110 5.89 20.42 -36.41
N GLY A 111 5.04 20.60 -35.40
CA GLY A 111 3.98 19.65 -35.04
C GLY A 111 4.47 18.41 -34.30
N THR A 112 5.71 18.44 -33.80
CA THR A 112 6.38 17.34 -33.11
C THR A 112 6.03 17.25 -31.63
N PHE A 113 5.39 18.28 -31.05
CA PHE A 113 4.99 18.26 -29.64
C PHE A 113 3.93 17.19 -29.35
N GLU A 114 4.20 16.27 -28.42
CA GLU A 114 3.28 15.22 -27.97
C GLU A 114 2.96 15.36 -26.46
N PRO A 115 1.89 16.10 -26.10
CA PRO A 115 1.57 16.38 -24.69
C PRO A 115 1.21 15.09 -23.94
N GLN A 116 1.70 14.96 -22.70
CA GLN A 116 1.46 13.78 -21.87
C GLN A 116 0.24 13.98 -20.95
N ILE A 117 0.11 15.17 -20.34
CA ILE A 117 -1.01 15.50 -19.44
C ILE A 117 -2.37 15.47 -20.15
N VAL A 118 -2.43 15.93 -21.41
CA VAL A 118 -3.65 15.90 -22.22
C VAL A 118 -3.31 15.46 -23.64
N LYS A 119 -3.27 14.14 -23.87
CA LYS A 119 -2.82 13.55 -25.15
C LYS A 119 -3.59 14.08 -26.36
N LYS A 120 -2.94 14.07 -27.53
CA LYS A 120 -3.59 14.44 -28.81
C LYS A 120 -4.89 13.65 -28.97
N ARG A 121 -5.98 14.34 -29.32
CA ARG A 121 -7.34 13.78 -29.52
C ARG A 121 -8.05 13.24 -28.26
N GLN A 122 -7.40 13.16 -27.10
CA GLN A 122 -8.03 12.76 -25.83
C GLN A 122 -9.05 13.79 -25.37
N ARG A 123 -10.36 13.51 -25.46
CA ARG A 123 -11.41 14.44 -25.03
C ARG A 123 -11.95 14.18 -23.63
N ARG A 124 -11.56 13.08 -23.00
CA ARG A 124 -11.96 12.72 -21.65
C ARG A 124 -10.71 12.59 -20.79
N LEU A 125 -10.70 13.26 -19.64
CA LEU A 125 -9.65 13.11 -18.65
C LEU A 125 -9.97 11.84 -17.84
N THR A 126 -9.74 10.68 -18.44
CA THR A 126 -9.67 9.41 -17.70
C THR A 126 -8.33 9.38 -17.01
N GLU A 127 -8.30 9.65 -15.69
CA GLU A 127 -7.14 9.42 -14.80
C GLU A 127 -7.45 9.79 -13.33
N VAL A 128 -8.58 10.44 -13.04
CA VAL A 128 -8.99 10.73 -11.65
C VAL A 128 -9.19 9.44 -10.84
N ASP A 129 -9.83 8.42 -11.43
CA ASP A 129 -10.06 7.15 -10.74
C ASP A 129 -8.71 6.47 -10.40
N GLU A 130 -7.76 6.44 -11.32
CA GLU A 130 -6.43 5.83 -11.10
C GLU A 130 -5.61 6.59 -10.06
N ILE A 131 -5.63 7.93 -10.10
CA ILE A 131 -4.99 8.78 -9.08
C ILE A 131 -5.63 8.52 -7.72
N VAL A 132 -6.97 8.48 -7.64
CA VAL A 132 -7.71 8.17 -6.41
C VAL A 132 -7.29 6.79 -5.87
N LEU A 133 -7.23 5.77 -6.71
CA LEU A 133 -6.80 4.43 -6.31
C LEU A 133 -5.34 4.40 -5.85
N SER A 134 -4.45 5.12 -6.51
CA SER A 134 -3.03 5.25 -6.13
C SER A 134 -2.86 5.97 -4.79
N LEU A 135 -3.56 7.08 -4.56
CA LEU A 135 -3.53 7.80 -3.28
C LEU A 135 -4.14 6.95 -2.16
N TYR A 136 -5.21 6.20 -2.44
CA TYR A 136 -5.80 5.27 -1.49
C TYR A 136 -4.85 4.12 -1.16
N ALA A 137 -4.15 3.55 -2.14
CA ALA A 137 -3.11 2.54 -1.94
C ALA A 137 -1.95 3.06 -1.08
N LYS A 138 -1.60 4.34 -1.20
CA LYS A 138 -0.59 5.00 -0.35
C LYS A 138 -1.07 5.23 1.09
N GLY A 139 -2.32 4.89 1.40
CA GLY A 139 -2.88 4.93 2.75
C GLY A 139 -3.67 6.20 3.07
N MET A 140 -3.90 7.09 2.10
CA MET A 140 -4.71 8.29 2.33
C MET A 140 -6.17 7.93 2.59
N THR A 141 -6.79 8.66 3.52
CA THR A 141 -8.23 8.60 3.79
C THR A 141 -9.02 9.27 2.66
N THR A 142 -10.31 8.94 2.56
CA THR A 142 -11.19 9.58 1.56
C THR A 142 -11.27 11.10 1.74
N GLY A 143 -11.13 11.58 2.97
CA GLY A 143 -11.07 13.02 3.28
C GLY A 143 -9.76 13.67 2.83
N GLU A 144 -8.62 13.03 3.07
CA GLU A 144 -7.32 13.53 2.61
C GLU A 144 -7.23 13.54 1.09
N ILE A 145 -7.74 12.50 0.42
CA ILE A 145 -7.81 12.46 -1.05
C ILE A 145 -8.67 13.63 -1.55
N SER A 146 -9.86 13.83 -0.98
CA SER A 146 -10.74 14.96 -1.32
C SER A 146 -10.04 16.31 -1.14
N ALA A 147 -9.33 16.50 -0.03
CA ALA A 147 -8.56 17.72 0.24
C ALA A 147 -7.40 17.90 -0.75
N HIS A 148 -6.65 16.84 -1.05
CA HIS A 148 -5.57 16.85 -2.04
C HIS A 148 -6.07 17.25 -3.43
N PHE A 149 -7.25 16.78 -3.84
CA PHE A 149 -7.87 17.21 -5.10
C PHE A 149 -8.29 18.68 -5.08
N ALA A 150 -8.76 19.19 -3.94
CA ALA A 150 -9.10 20.60 -3.80
C ALA A 150 -7.84 21.50 -3.80
N GLU A 151 -6.75 21.07 -3.17
CA GLU A 151 -5.51 21.83 -3.04
C GLU A 151 -4.71 21.88 -4.35
N ILE A 152 -4.48 20.71 -4.97
CA ILE A 152 -3.60 20.60 -6.14
C ILE A 152 -4.35 20.90 -7.44
N TYR A 153 -5.60 20.44 -7.55
CA TYR A 153 -6.37 20.52 -8.79
C TYR A 153 -7.53 21.49 -8.73
N GLY A 154 -7.77 22.14 -7.58
CA GLY A 154 -8.90 23.06 -7.37
C GLY A 154 -10.22 22.43 -7.79
N ALA A 155 -10.34 21.11 -7.58
CA ALA A 155 -11.49 20.31 -7.96
C ALA A 155 -12.10 19.72 -6.69
N SER A 156 -13.41 19.88 -6.52
CA SER A 156 -14.13 19.29 -5.38
C SER A 156 -14.53 17.85 -5.71
N VAL A 157 -13.66 16.88 -5.42
CA VAL A 157 -14.05 15.46 -5.41
C VAL A 157 -14.63 15.12 -4.04
N SER A 158 -15.92 14.80 -3.96
CA SER A 158 -16.56 14.49 -2.67
C SER A 158 -16.04 13.17 -2.07
N LYS A 159 -16.11 13.02 -0.74
CA LYS A 159 -15.70 11.77 -0.06
C LYS A 159 -16.50 10.56 -0.55
N GLU A 160 -17.78 10.75 -0.87
CA GLU A 160 -18.68 9.74 -1.42
C GLU A 160 -18.22 9.31 -2.82
N THR A 161 -17.74 10.27 -3.61
CA THR A 161 -17.19 10.00 -4.95
C THR A 161 -15.91 9.17 -4.86
N VAL A 162 -15.00 9.54 -3.95
CA VAL A 162 -13.81 8.74 -3.65
C VAL A 162 -14.19 7.33 -3.20
N SER A 163 -15.20 7.20 -2.32
CA SER A 163 -15.68 5.88 -1.88
C SER A 163 -16.17 5.05 -3.07
N ARG A 164 -17.09 5.59 -3.89
CA ARG A 164 -17.62 4.89 -5.07
C ARG A 164 -16.52 4.43 -6.02
N ILE A 165 -15.51 5.27 -6.27
CA ILE A 165 -14.35 4.90 -7.11
C ILE A 165 -13.62 3.71 -6.51
N THR A 166 -13.30 3.78 -5.21
CA THR A 166 -12.59 2.68 -4.55
C THR A 166 -13.44 1.41 -4.45
N ASP A 167 -14.77 1.52 -4.35
CA ASP A 167 -15.68 0.38 -4.23
C ASP A 167 -15.78 -0.41 -5.54
N LYS A 168 -15.51 0.21 -6.70
CA LYS A 168 -15.39 -0.52 -7.98
C LYS A 168 -14.31 -1.61 -7.93
N VAL A 169 -13.28 -1.43 -7.11
CA VAL A 169 -12.17 -2.38 -6.96
C VAL A 169 -12.56 -3.60 -6.11
N VAL A 170 -13.69 -3.56 -5.39
CA VAL A 170 -14.12 -4.70 -4.59
C VAL A 170 -14.42 -5.91 -5.46
N ALA A 171 -15.08 -5.72 -6.61
CA ALA A 171 -15.36 -6.82 -7.54
C ALA A 171 -14.07 -7.43 -8.11
N GLU A 172 -13.13 -6.57 -8.52
CA GLU A 172 -11.79 -6.98 -9.00
C GLU A 172 -11.02 -7.73 -7.91
N MET A 173 -11.05 -7.26 -6.67
CA MET A 173 -10.45 -7.93 -5.52
C MET A 173 -11.08 -9.30 -5.27
N THR A 174 -12.40 -9.43 -5.38
CA THR A 174 -13.10 -10.72 -5.24
C THR A 174 -12.71 -11.69 -6.35
N GLU A 175 -12.66 -11.24 -7.59
CA GLU A 175 -12.18 -12.04 -8.73
C GLU A 175 -10.73 -12.47 -8.52
N TRP A 176 -9.85 -11.54 -8.16
CA TRP A 176 -8.45 -11.84 -7.83
C TRP A 176 -8.31 -12.86 -6.70
N SER A 177 -9.11 -12.72 -5.62
CA SER A 177 -9.08 -13.63 -4.48
C SER A 177 -9.58 -15.05 -4.80
N SER A 178 -10.36 -15.20 -5.87
CA SER A 178 -10.91 -16.48 -6.33
C SER A 178 -10.23 -17.01 -7.59
N ARG A 179 -9.20 -16.30 -8.11
CA ARG A 179 -8.50 -16.67 -9.33
C ARG A 179 -7.88 -18.07 -9.21
N PRO A 180 -7.82 -18.84 -10.31
CA PRO A 180 -7.08 -20.09 -10.36
C PRO A 180 -5.60 -19.88 -10.01
N LEU A 181 -5.01 -20.83 -9.29
CA LEU A 181 -3.61 -20.84 -8.88
C LEU A 181 -2.85 -21.98 -9.56
N ASP A 182 -1.53 -21.87 -9.57
CA ASP A 182 -0.67 -22.92 -10.11
C ASP A 182 -0.81 -24.21 -9.27
N ARG A 183 -0.61 -25.35 -9.91
CA ARG A 183 -0.89 -26.65 -9.28
C ARG A 183 0.09 -27.01 -8.17
N VAL A 184 1.35 -26.59 -8.27
CA VAL A 184 2.41 -26.93 -7.30
C VAL A 184 3.26 -25.71 -7.00
N TYR A 185 3.51 -25.46 -5.71
CA TYR A 185 4.40 -24.41 -5.23
C TYR A 185 5.61 -25.00 -4.51
N ALA A 186 6.80 -24.44 -4.76
CA ALA A 186 8.02 -24.81 -4.06
C ALA A 186 7.98 -24.34 -2.60
N ALA A 187 7.44 -23.14 -2.35
CA ALA A 187 7.24 -22.64 -1.00
C ALA A 187 6.03 -21.71 -0.94
N VAL A 188 5.31 -21.72 0.18
CA VAL A 188 4.29 -20.73 0.52
C VAL A 188 4.67 -20.09 1.84
N PHE A 189 4.92 -18.78 1.81
CA PHE A 189 5.21 -17.97 2.98
C PHE A 189 3.92 -17.37 3.51
N VAL A 190 3.65 -17.54 4.80
CA VAL A 190 2.48 -16.97 5.47
C VAL A 190 2.95 -16.05 6.58
N ASP A 191 2.47 -14.81 6.56
CA ASP A 191 2.77 -13.82 7.59
C ASP A 191 1.52 -12.96 7.87
N ALA A 192 1.50 -12.30 9.03
CA ALA A 192 0.40 -11.48 9.49
C ALA A 192 0.82 -10.02 9.66
N ILE A 193 -0.04 -9.11 9.23
CA ILE A 193 0.00 -7.71 9.64
C ILE A 193 -1.17 -7.41 10.56
N VAL A 194 -0.88 -6.91 11.76
CA VAL A 194 -1.91 -6.42 12.67
C VAL A 194 -2.27 -4.99 12.29
N ILE A 195 -3.56 -4.78 11.99
CA ILE A 195 -4.13 -3.49 11.65
C ILE A 195 -5.20 -3.09 12.66
N LYS A 196 -5.53 -1.79 12.74
CA LYS A 196 -6.62 -1.30 13.57
C LYS A 196 -7.89 -1.15 12.75
N VAL A 197 -8.94 -1.84 13.13
CA VAL A 197 -10.26 -1.76 12.50
C VAL A 197 -11.27 -1.27 13.54
N ARG A 198 -12.10 -0.30 13.15
CA ARG A 198 -13.20 0.21 13.96
C ARG A 198 -14.49 -0.46 13.53
N ASP A 199 -14.97 -1.40 14.34
CA ASP A 199 -16.28 -2.03 14.17
C ASP A 199 -17.02 -1.87 15.50
N GLY A 200 -17.70 -0.72 15.65
CA GLY A 200 -18.12 -0.18 16.95
C GLY A 200 -16.94 0.38 17.76
N GLN A 201 -16.04 -0.49 18.22
CA GLN A 201 -14.80 -0.15 18.94
C GLN A 201 -13.57 -0.37 18.06
N VAL A 202 -12.49 0.38 18.32
CA VAL A 202 -11.21 0.19 17.60
C VAL A 202 -10.50 -1.02 18.20
N ALA A 203 -10.30 -2.06 17.40
CA ALA A 203 -9.62 -3.28 17.81
C ALA A 203 -8.49 -3.64 16.83
N ASN A 204 -7.49 -4.34 17.36
CA ASN A 204 -6.44 -4.94 16.54
C ASN A 204 -7.00 -6.18 15.83
N ARG A 205 -6.81 -6.26 14.51
CA ARG A 205 -7.21 -7.38 13.66
C ARG A 205 -6.00 -7.85 12.86
N PRO A 206 -5.62 -9.13 12.90
CA PRO A 206 -4.58 -9.66 12.01
C PRO A 206 -5.15 -9.82 10.61
N ILE A 207 -4.40 -9.38 9.59
CA ILE A 207 -4.61 -9.77 8.20
C ILE A 207 -3.44 -10.66 7.80
N TYR A 208 -3.74 -11.86 7.36
CA TYR A 208 -2.75 -12.80 6.85
C TYR A 208 -2.57 -12.61 5.37
N ALA A 209 -1.33 -12.64 4.92
CA ALA A 209 -0.95 -12.67 3.52
C ALA A 209 -0.17 -13.96 3.24
N ALA A 210 -0.46 -14.58 2.10
CA ALA A 210 0.31 -15.71 1.59
C ALA A 210 1.06 -15.30 0.33
N ILE A 211 2.36 -15.62 0.25
CA ILE A 211 3.17 -15.49 -0.95
C ILE A 211 3.63 -16.88 -1.38
N GLY A 212 3.27 -17.29 -2.58
CA GLY A 212 3.73 -18.51 -3.21
C GLY A 212 4.97 -18.27 -4.04
N VAL A 213 5.88 -19.23 -4.02
CA VAL A 213 7.01 -19.36 -4.93
C VAL A 213 6.75 -20.57 -5.81
N THR A 214 6.58 -20.34 -7.11
CA THR A 214 6.34 -21.43 -8.07
C THR A 214 7.60 -22.28 -8.23
N VAL A 215 7.47 -23.44 -8.88
CA VAL A 215 8.61 -24.31 -9.23
C VAL A 215 9.64 -23.61 -10.14
N ASP A 216 9.21 -22.61 -10.90
CA ASP A 216 10.08 -21.76 -11.74
C ASP A 216 10.76 -20.62 -10.94
N GLY A 217 10.52 -20.53 -9.62
CA GLY A 217 11.04 -19.47 -8.77
C GLY A 217 10.30 -18.13 -8.86
N ARG A 218 9.14 -18.07 -9.53
CA ARG A 218 8.32 -16.85 -9.60
C ARG A 218 7.56 -16.66 -8.30
N LYS A 219 7.49 -15.42 -7.83
CA LYS A 219 6.81 -15.07 -6.58
C LYS A 219 5.46 -14.43 -6.89
N ASP A 220 4.43 -14.84 -6.17
CA ASP A 220 3.06 -14.36 -6.36
C ASP A 220 2.33 -14.24 -5.02
N VAL A 221 1.56 -13.19 -4.82
CA VAL A 221 0.73 -13.03 -3.62
C VAL A 221 -0.56 -13.83 -3.83
N LEU A 222 -0.72 -14.94 -3.11
CA LEU A 222 -1.81 -15.88 -3.34
C LEU A 222 -3.14 -15.41 -2.76
N GLY A 223 -3.11 -14.59 -1.70
CA GLY A 223 -4.32 -14.08 -1.09
C GLY A 223 -4.10 -13.28 0.17
N LEU A 224 -5.20 -12.68 0.64
CA LEU A 224 -5.30 -11.92 1.88
C LEU A 224 -6.54 -12.39 2.65
N TRP A 225 -6.36 -12.73 3.93
CA TRP A 225 -7.46 -13.21 4.78
C TRP A 225 -7.46 -12.44 6.09
N ALA A 226 -8.63 -11.92 6.46
CA ALA A 226 -8.80 -11.30 7.76
C ALA A 226 -8.99 -12.38 8.82
N GLY A 227 -8.17 -12.31 9.88
CA GLY A 227 -8.28 -13.18 11.03
C GLY A 227 -9.30 -12.68 12.05
N THR A 228 -10.00 -13.63 12.68
CA THR A 228 -10.82 -13.36 13.85
C THR A 228 -9.97 -13.34 15.12
N SER A 229 -10.36 -12.57 16.12
CA SER A 229 -9.70 -12.55 17.44
C SER A 229 -9.87 -13.92 18.13
N GLY A 230 -8.91 -14.81 17.96
CA GLY A 230 -8.99 -16.21 18.37
C GLY A 230 -8.55 -17.13 17.24
N GLU A 231 -7.27 -17.06 16.91
CA GLU A 231 -6.64 -17.89 15.88
C GLU A 231 -6.73 -19.36 16.29
N GLY A 232 -7.44 -20.18 15.51
CA GLY A 232 -7.59 -21.61 15.76
C GLY A 232 -7.43 -22.39 14.46
N ALA A 233 -7.12 -23.69 14.58
CA ALA A 233 -6.91 -24.59 13.45
C ALA A 233 -8.03 -24.50 12.38
N LYS A 234 -9.27 -24.21 12.76
CA LYS A 234 -10.39 -24.01 11.81
C LYS A 234 -10.17 -22.87 10.82
N PHE A 235 -9.58 -21.75 11.26
CA PHE A 235 -9.28 -20.63 10.38
C PHE A 235 -8.22 -21.04 9.35
N TRP A 236 -7.12 -21.63 9.81
CA TRP A 236 -6.05 -22.08 8.92
C TRP A 236 -6.51 -23.14 7.94
N LEU A 237 -7.30 -24.12 8.40
CA LEU A 237 -7.91 -25.11 7.53
C LEU A 237 -8.76 -24.45 6.44
N SER A 238 -9.53 -23.40 6.76
CA SER A 238 -10.32 -22.69 5.75
C SER A 238 -9.46 -21.96 4.71
N VAL A 239 -8.35 -21.34 5.12
CA VAL A 239 -7.40 -20.65 4.22
C VAL A 239 -6.72 -21.66 3.30
N LEU A 240 -6.26 -22.79 3.84
CA LEU A 240 -5.57 -23.80 3.05
C LEU A 240 -6.52 -24.54 2.11
N ILE A 241 -7.77 -24.79 2.52
CA ILE A 241 -8.81 -25.33 1.64
C ILE A 241 -9.16 -24.35 0.52
N ASP A 242 -9.22 -23.04 0.79
CA ASP A 242 -9.41 -22.02 -0.24
C ASP A 242 -8.32 -22.10 -1.32
N LEU A 243 -7.04 -22.13 -0.90
CA LEU A 243 -5.91 -22.32 -1.83
C LEU A 243 -6.02 -23.62 -2.63
N LYS A 244 -6.38 -24.73 -1.98
CA LYS A 244 -6.57 -26.03 -2.63
C LYS A 244 -7.70 -26.00 -3.66
N ASN A 245 -8.83 -25.40 -3.33
CA ASN A 245 -9.98 -25.26 -4.23
C ASN A 245 -9.69 -24.37 -5.43
N ARG A 246 -8.76 -23.41 -5.28
CA ARG A 246 -8.26 -22.56 -6.36
C ARG A 246 -7.24 -23.26 -7.28
N GLY A 247 -6.82 -24.49 -6.96
CA GLY A 247 -6.01 -25.33 -7.84
C GLY A 247 -4.70 -25.84 -7.23
N VAL A 248 -4.32 -25.39 -6.03
CA VAL A 248 -3.07 -25.82 -5.38
C VAL A 248 -3.18 -27.26 -4.92
N ALA A 249 -2.58 -28.18 -5.69
CA ALA A 249 -2.60 -29.60 -5.39
C ALA A 249 -1.56 -29.98 -4.34
N ASP A 250 -0.39 -29.34 -4.36
CA ASP A 250 0.71 -29.66 -3.45
C ASP A 250 1.65 -28.47 -3.21
N VAL A 251 2.33 -28.48 -2.06
CA VAL A 251 3.29 -27.46 -1.64
C VAL A 251 4.47 -28.15 -0.94
N PHE A 252 5.71 -27.89 -1.33
CA PHE A 252 6.86 -28.51 -0.64
C PHE A 252 7.11 -27.89 0.74
N PHE A 253 7.08 -26.56 0.84
CA PHE A 253 7.30 -25.85 2.10
C PHE A 253 6.18 -24.87 2.43
N VAL A 254 5.66 -24.94 3.66
CA VAL A 254 4.82 -23.88 4.24
C VAL A 254 5.61 -23.19 5.33
N VAL A 255 6.07 -21.96 5.06
CA VAL A 255 6.94 -21.18 5.93
C VAL A 255 6.12 -20.17 6.73
N CYS A 256 6.13 -20.23 8.06
CA CYS A 256 5.30 -19.38 8.93
C CYS A 256 5.98 -18.98 10.25
N ASP A 257 5.44 -17.99 10.96
CA ASP A 257 5.90 -17.58 12.31
C ASP A 257 5.24 -18.40 13.43
N GLY A 258 5.44 -19.73 13.43
CA GLY A 258 5.02 -20.61 14.53
C GLY A 258 3.53 -20.52 14.89
N LEU A 259 2.66 -20.37 13.88
CA LEU A 259 1.24 -20.08 14.06
C LEU A 259 0.51 -21.30 14.63
N LYS A 260 -0.20 -21.12 15.73
CA LYS A 260 -0.88 -22.22 16.43
C LYS A 260 -1.93 -22.89 15.54
N GLY A 261 -1.91 -24.22 15.47
CA GLY A 261 -2.86 -25.02 14.70
C GLY A 261 -2.68 -24.95 13.18
N LEU A 262 -1.73 -24.15 12.67
CA LEU A 262 -1.36 -24.17 11.25
C LEU A 262 -0.68 -25.50 10.86
N PRO A 263 0.28 -26.06 11.63
CA PRO A 263 0.92 -27.33 11.26
C PRO A 263 -0.09 -28.46 11.04
N ASP A 264 -1.00 -28.67 12.00
CA ASP A 264 -2.07 -29.68 11.90
C ASP A 264 -2.98 -29.46 10.68
N SER A 265 -3.25 -28.18 10.34
CA SER A 265 -4.07 -27.83 9.18
C SER A 265 -3.33 -28.09 7.87
N VAL A 266 -2.01 -27.87 7.83
CA VAL A 266 -1.19 -28.17 6.66
C VAL A 266 -1.15 -29.68 6.43
N GLU A 267 -0.88 -30.48 7.47
CA GLU A 267 -0.86 -31.94 7.37
C GLU A 267 -2.19 -32.50 6.87
N ALA A 268 -3.32 -31.92 7.30
CA ALA A 268 -4.65 -32.31 6.83
C ALA A 268 -4.92 -31.99 5.35
N VAL A 269 -4.35 -30.90 4.81
CA VAL A 269 -4.64 -30.41 3.45
C VAL A 269 -3.63 -30.92 2.43
N TRP A 270 -2.34 -30.89 2.79
CA TRP A 270 -1.17 -31.31 2.01
C TRP A 270 -0.24 -32.17 2.90
N PRO A 271 -0.49 -33.48 3.02
CA PRO A 271 0.25 -34.36 3.94
C PRO A 271 1.76 -34.49 3.67
N HIS A 272 2.21 -34.12 2.47
CA HIS A 272 3.62 -34.15 2.08
C HIS A 272 4.33 -32.80 2.25
N ALA A 273 3.60 -31.76 2.63
CA ALA A 273 4.16 -30.43 2.82
C ALA A 273 4.98 -30.36 4.12
N ILE A 274 6.18 -29.80 4.03
CA ILE A 274 7.03 -29.53 5.18
C ILE A 274 6.61 -28.19 5.79
N VAL A 275 6.21 -28.22 7.06
CA VAL A 275 5.95 -27.01 7.83
C VAL A 275 7.27 -26.51 8.39
N GLN A 276 7.65 -25.29 7.99
CA GLN A 276 8.92 -24.68 8.37
C GLN A 276 8.68 -23.42 9.21
N THR A 277 9.30 -23.33 10.37
CA THR A 277 9.38 -22.09 11.14
C THR A 277 10.28 -21.11 10.40
N CYS A 278 9.76 -19.90 10.19
CA CYS A 278 10.48 -18.83 9.54
C CYS A 278 11.69 -18.37 10.38
N ILE A 279 12.89 -18.60 9.87
CA ILE A 279 14.16 -18.29 10.55
C ILE A 279 14.24 -16.82 10.98
N ILE A 280 13.87 -15.89 10.09
CA ILE A 280 13.95 -14.45 10.41
C ILE A 280 12.97 -14.05 11.52
N HIS A 281 11.78 -14.65 11.55
CA HIS A 281 10.84 -14.42 12.63
C HIS A 281 11.34 -15.01 13.95
N LEU A 282 11.90 -16.22 13.93
CA LEU A 282 12.50 -16.85 15.12
C LEU A 282 13.66 -16.01 15.70
N ILE A 283 14.53 -15.47 14.83
CA ILE A 283 15.60 -14.53 15.21
C ILE A 283 15.01 -13.23 15.77
N ARG A 284 13.99 -12.66 15.13
CA ARG A 284 13.34 -11.43 15.61
C ARG A 284 12.68 -11.64 16.98
N ASN A 285 12.03 -12.78 17.18
CA ASN A 285 11.40 -13.16 18.45
C ASN A 285 12.45 -13.41 19.54
N THR A 286 13.63 -13.92 19.19
CA THR A 286 14.78 -14.01 20.11
C THR A 286 15.11 -12.65 20.70
N PHE A 287 15.27 -11.61 19.88
CA PHE A 287 15.63 -10.27 20.36
C PHE A 287 14.52 -9.54 21.13
N ARG A 288 13.27 -10.03 21.09
CA ARG A 288 12.19 -9.53 21.96
C ARG A 288 12.31 -10.04 23.40
N LEU A 289 13.04 -11.14 23.60
CA LEU A 289 13.21 -11.83 24.89
C LEU A 289 14.55 -11.53 25.55
N THR A 290 15.41 -10.75 24.91
CA THR A 290 16.78 -10.48 25.34
C THR A 290 17.02 -8.98 25.53
N SER A 291 18.06 -8.63 26.29
CA SER A 291 18.43 -7.23 26.46
C SER A 291 19.12 -6.68 25.19
N ARG A 292 19.08 -5.35 24.99
CA ARG A 292 19.86 -4.70 23.93
C ARG A 292 21.37 -4.75 24.18
N ALA A 293 21.81 -4.79 25.44
CA ALA A 293 23.23 -4.81 25.79
C ALA A 293 23.93 -6.10 25.32
N ASP A 294 23.19 -7.21 25.32
CA ASP A 294 23.72 -8.51 24.91
C ASP A 294 23.45 -8.84 23.43
N ALA A 295 22.76 -7.95 22.69
CA ALA A 295 22.24 -8.24 21.36
C ALA A 295 23.32 -8.63 20.35
N ASP A 296 24.47 -7.94 20.36
CA ASP A 296 25.57 -8.25 19.43
C ASP A 296 26.23 -9.59 19.73
N ALA A 297 26.40 -9.92 21.02
CA ALA A 297 26.95 -11.20 21.44
C ALA A 297 26.00 -12.35 21.08
N ILE A 298 24.70 -12.19 21.39
CA ILE A 298 23.67 -13.17 21.05
C ILE A 298 23.58 -13.34 19.52
N LYS A 299 23.63 -12.25 18.73
CA LYS A 299 23.63 -12.32 17.27
C LYS A 299 24.76 -13.19 16.72
N ARG A 300 25.96 -13.09 17.30
CA ARG A 300 27.10 -13.93 16.92
C ARG A 300 26.86 -15.39 17.32
N ASP A 301 26.32 -15.62 18.52
CA ASP A 301 26.16 -16.95 19.09
C ASP A 301 24.98 -17.73 18.47
N ILE A 302 23.92 -17.07 17.98
CA ILE A 302 22.81 -17.73 17.26
C ILE A 302 23.14 -18.02 15.79
N ARG A 303 24.15 -17.36 15.22
CA ARG A 303 24.49 -17.47 13.80
C ARG A 303 24.84 -18.92 13.39
N PRO A 304 25.70 -19.64 14.13
CA PRO A 304 26.04 -21.02 13.79
C PRO A 304 24.84 -21.96 13.68
N ILE A 305 23.74 -21.69 14.38
CA ILE A 305 22.54 -22.53 14.39
C ILE A 305 21.89 -22.58 13.00
N TYR A 306 21.62 -21.43 12.38
CA TYR A 306 20.95 -21.37 11.08
C TYR A 306 21.91 -21.39 9.88
N THR A 307 23.22 -21.30 10.11
CA THR A 307 24.25 -21.48 9.07
C THR A 307 24.94 -22.85 9.14
N ALA A 308 24.44 -23.76 9.97
CA ALA A 308 25.00 -25.09 10.14
C ALA A 308 24.97 -25.90 8.84
N VAL A 309 25.91 -26.83 8.68
CA VAL A 309 25.98 -27.71 7.50
C VAL A 309 24.86 -28.75 7.51
N ASN A 310 24.43 -29.21 8.68
CA ASN A 310 23.40 -30.22 8.89
C ASN A 310 22.71 -30.02 10.25
N ALA A 311 21.69 -30.84 10.53
CA ALA A 311 20.89 -30.78 11.76
C ALA A 311 21.72 -31.03 13.04
N ASP A 312 22.68 -31.95 13.00
CA ASP A 312 23.53 -32.28 14.17
C ASP A 312 24.41 -31.09 14.58
N ALA A 313 25.04 -30.43 13.60
CA ALA A 313 25.83 -29.23 13.85
C ALA A 313 24.97 -28.07 14.36
N ALA A 314 23.73 -27.94 13.87
CA ALA A 314 22.79 -26.94 14.38
C ALA A 314 22.39 -27.23 15.83
N ALA A 315 22.16 -28.50 16.17
CA ALA A 315 21.80 -28.93 17.52
C ALA A 315 22.93 -28.65 18.51
N ALA A 316 24.17 -29.00 18.16
CA ALA A 316 25.34 -28.68 18.98
C ALA A 316 25.48 -27.17 19.21
N ALA A 317 25.29 -26.35 18.18
CA ALA A 317 25.30 -24.89 18.32
C ALA A 317 24.17 -24.36 19.23
N LEU A 318 23.00 -25.00 19.24
CA LEU A 318 21.92 -24.64 20.16
C LEU A 318 22.25 -25.03 21.61
N ASP A 319 22.92 -26.16 21.81
CA ASP A 319 23.40 -26.58 23.13
C ASP A 319 24.44 -25.59 23.68
N ASP A 320 25.41 -25.16 22.86
CA ASP A 320 26.39 -24.12 23.21
C ASP A 320 25.71 -22.78 23.59
N LEU A 321 24.67 -22.41 22.85
CA LEU A 321 23.86 -21.22 23.14
C LEU A 321 23.16 -21.35 24.50
N GLU A 322 22.61 -22.53 24.81
CA GLU A 322 21.96 -22.83 26.08
C GLU A 322 22.94 -22.83 27.25
N GLU A 323 24.12 -23.40 27.10
CA GLU A 323 25.15 -23.37 28.15
C GLU A 323 25.51 -21.92 28.52
N LYS A 324 25.73 -21.09 27.50
CA LYS A 324 26.16 -19.71 27.69
C LYS A 324 25.04 -18.79 28.20
N TRP A 325 23.84 -18.90 27.62
CA TRP A 325 22.76 -17.94 27.85
C TRP A 325 21.57 -18.51 28.62
N GLY A 326 21.47 -19.82 28.79
CA GLY A 326 20.31 -20.50 29.36
C GLY A 326 19.97 -20.05 30.78
N THR A 327 20.97 -19.72 31.60
CA THR A 327 20.71 -19.19 32.95
C THR A 327 20.04 -17.81 32.91
N LYS A 328 20.49 -16.92 32.02
CA LYS A 328 20.02 -15.53 31.91
C LYS A 328 18.75 -15.38 31.07
N TYR A 329 18.64 -16.16 30.00
CA TYR A 329 17.60 -16.06 28.97
C TYR A 329 16.88 -17.39 28.73
N ARG A 330 16.37 -18.03 29.80
CA ARG A 330 15.59 -19.28 29.72
C ARG A 330 14.45 -19.23 28.70
N ALA A 331 13.77 -18.09 28.59
CA ALA A 331 12.67 -17.91 27.65
C ALA A 331 13.13 -17.95 26.17
N MET A 332 14.32 -17.41 25.88
CA MET A 332 14.93 -17.49 24.55
C MET A 332 15.24 -18.94 24.19
N ILE A 333 15.88 -19.69 25.09
CA ILE A 333 16.21 -21.10 24.83
C ILE A 333 14.94 -21.92 24.60
N ARG A 334 13.92 -21.74 25.45
CA ARG A 334 12.62 -22.40 25.27
C ARG A 334 11.96 -22.07 23.94
N LEU A 335 12.09 -20.82 23.45
CA LEU A 335 11.58 -20.44 22.13
C LEU A 335 12.22 -21.29 21.01
N TRP A 336 13.55 -21.45 21.03
CA TRP A 336 14.26 -22.26 20.02
C TRP A 336 13.94 -23.74 20.14
N ARG A 337 13.97 -24.30 21.35
CA ARG A 337 13.67 -25.72 21.60
C ARG A 337 12.26 -26.09 21.19
N ASN A 338 11.28 -25.23 21.46
CA ASN A 338 9.89 -25.48 21.09
C ASN A 338 9.66 -25.44 19.57
N ALA A 339 10.43 -24.64 18.83
CA ALA A 339 10.32 -24.52 17.38
C ALA A 339 11.25 -25.48 16.62
N TRP A 340 11.99 -26.34 17.32
CA TRP A 340 13.14 -27.05 16.76
C TRP A 340 12.77 -27.97 15.60
N ASN A 341 11.69 -28.74 15.77
CA ASN A 341 11.23 -29.72 14.79
C ASN A 341 10.78 -29.06 13.49
N GLU A 342 10.14 -27.89 13.57
CA GLU A 342 9.77 -27.10 12.40
C GLU A 342 10.92 -26.18 11.94
N PHE A 343 11.98 -26.00 12.73
CA PHE A 343 13.11 -25.16 12.36
C PHE A 343 14.13 -25.89 11.51
N ILE A 344 14.48 -27.14 11.82
CA ILE A 344 15.55 -27.88 11.13
C ILE A 344 15.29 -28.38 9.69
N PRO A 345 14.04 -28.56 9.18
CA PRO A 345 13.83 -29.25 7.91
C PRO A 345 14.58 -28.64 6.70
N PHE A 346 14.77 -27.33 6.67
CA PHE A 346 15.56 -26.70 5.59
C PHE A 346 17.03 -27.17 5.53
N LEU A 347 17.59 -27.71 6.61
CA LEU A 347 18.97 -28.19 6.66
C LEU A 347 19.17 -29.50 5.87
N ASP A 348 18.10 -30.20 5.51
CA ASP A 348 18.18 -31.40 4.67
C ASP A 348 18.41 -31.07 3.19
N TYR A 349 18.40 -29.79 2.83
CA TYR A 349 18.49 -29.31 1.45
C TYR A 349 19.80 -28.58 1.17
N ASP A 350 20.18 -28.51 -0.11
CA ASP A 350 21.37 -27.78 -0.54
C ASP A 350 21.26 -26.27 -0.30
N VAL A 351 22.41 -25.61 -0.21
CA VAL A 351 22.54 -24.19 0.14
C VAL A 351 21.72 -23.27 -0.78
N GLU A 352 21.59 -23.63 -2.05
CA GLU A 352 20.77 -22.94 -3.06
C GLU A 352 19.29 -22.92 -2.66
N ILE A 353 18.75 -24.06 -2.23
CA ILE A 353 17.36 -24.19 -1.78
C ILE A 353 17.18 -23.47 -0.44
N ARG A 354 18.16 -23.61 0.48
CA ARG A 354 18.16 -22.89 1.75
C ARG A 354 18.07 -21.38 1.53
N LYS A 355 18.81 -20.81 0.58
CA LYS A 355 18.72 -19.37 0.26
C LYS A 355 17.30 -18.94 -0.09
N VAL A 356 16.54 -19.77 -0.81
CA VAL A 356 15.15 -19.47 -1.17
C VAL A 356 14.23 -19.55 0.06
N ILE A 357 14.31 -20.65 0.83
CA ILE A 357 13.46 -20.87 2.02
C ILE A 357 13.75 -19.84 3.12
N CYS A 358 15.02 -19.50 3.31
CA CYS A 358 15.47 -18.56 4.35
C CYS A 358 15.27 -17.09 3.94
N SER A 359 15.05 -16.81 2.65
CA SER A 359 14.82 -15.44 2.17
C SER A 359 13.37 -15.03 2.41
N THR A 360 13.14 -14.27 3.48
CA THR A 360 11.85 -13.63 3.75
C THR A 360 11.67 -12.31 3.00
N ASN A 361 12.63 -11.93 2.13
CA ASN A 361 12.66 -10.62 1.47
C ASN A 361 11.33 -10.26 0.79
N ALA A 362 10.68 -11.22 0.15
CA ALA A 362 9.42 -10.97 -0.55
C ALA A 362 8.28 -10.63 0.42
N ILE A 363 8.08 -11.44 1.47
CA ILE A 363 7.01 -11.22 2.43
C ILE A 363 7.30 -10.05 3.37
N GLU A 364 8.58 -9.81 3.70
CA GLU A 364 8.99 -8.64 4.46
C GLU A 364 8.85 -7.34 3.67
N SER A 365 9.19 -7.34 2.38
CA SER A 365 8.97 -6.21 1.48
C SER A 365 7.48 -5.91 1.34
N LEU A 366 6.66 -6.95 1.16
CA LEU A 366 5.20 -6.83 1.12
C LEU A 366 4.68 -6.21 2.42
N ASN A 367 5.04 -6.79 3.57
CA ASN A 367 4.62 -6.30 4.87
C ASN A 367 5.15 -4.92 5.20
N ALA A 368 6.33 -4.53 4.73
CA ALA A 368 6.84 -3.16 4.88
C ALA A 368 5.96 -2.15 4.10
N ARG A 369 5.53 -2.50 2.89
CA ARG A 369 4.63 -1.66 2.09
C ARG A 369 3.23 -1.58 2.71
N TYR A 370 2.67 -2.70 3.18
CA TYR A 370 1.42 -2.70 3.95
C TYR A 370 1.52 -1.83 5.19
N ARG A 371 2.58 -1.97 6.00
CA ARG A 371 2.79 -1.14 7.20
C ARG A 371 2.86 0.34 6.86
N ARG A 372 3.45 0.73 5.74
CA ARG A 372 3.50 2.14 5.30
C ARG A 372 2.09 2.69 5.06
N ALA A 373 1.28 1.98 4.27
CA ALA A 373 -0.10 2.39 3.96
C ALA A 373 -1.00 2.39 5.21
N VAL A 374 -0.88 1.37 6.06
CA VAL A 374 -1.67 1.25 7.30
C VAL A 374 -1.30 2.36 8.31
N ARG A 375 0.00 2.67 8.48
CA ARG A 375 0.45 3.72 9.41
C ARG A 375 -0.02 5.10 9.00
N ALA A 376 0.01 5.41 7.70
CA ALA A 376 -0.50 6.68 7.18
C ALA A 376 -1.98 6.88 7.52
N ARG A 377 -2.78 5.81 7.47
CA ARG A 377 -4.23 5.87 7.72
C ARG A 377 -4.63 5.83 9.21
N GLY A 378 -3.83 5.20 10.05
CA GLY A 378 -4.10 5.04 11.49
C GLY A 378 -5.09 3.92 11.83
N HIS A 379 -6.35 4.01 11.38
CA HIS A 379 -7.36 2.96 11.55
C HIS A 379 -8.33 2.88 10.35
N PHE A 380 -8.93 1.71 10.14
CA PHE A 380 -9.92 1.47 9.08
C PHE A 380 -11.34 1.45 9.64
N PRO A 381 -12.34 1.93 8.87
CA PRO A 381 -13.75 1.94 9.29
C PRO A 381 -14.43 0.56 9.20
N SER A 382 -13.81 -0.40 8.50
CA SER A 382 -14.30 -1.78 8.38
C SER A 382 -13.17 -2.69 7.93
N GLU A 383 -13.36 -3.99 8.07
CA GLU A 383 -12.43 -5.01 7.58
C GLU A 383 -12.29 -4.96 6.05
N GLN A 384 -13.41 -4.83 5.33
CA GLN A 384 -13.42 -4.68 3.88
C GLN A 384 -12.63 -3.45 3.41
N ALA A 385 -12.72 -2.32 4.12
CA ALA A 385 -11.95 -1.12 3.78
C ALA A 385 -10.44 -1.34 3.94
N ALA A 386 -10.05 -2.19 4.89
CA ALA A 386 -8.67 -2.59 5.08
C ALA A 386 -8.18 -3.54 3.99
N LEU A 387 -8.93 -4.61 3.71
CA LEU A 387 -8.62 -5.56 2.64
C LEU A 387 -8.50 -4.84 1.29
N LYS A 388 -9.43 -3.92 0.99
CA LYS A 388 -9.37 -3.06 -0.21
C LYS A 388 -8.07 -2.26 -0.30
N CYS A 389 -7.61 -1.68 0.80
CA CYS A 389 -6.34 -0.93 0.83
C CYS A 389 -5.13 -1.84 0.60
N LEU A 390 -5.07 -2.97 1.30
CA LEU A 390 -3.98 -3.93 1.18
C LEU A 390 -3.94 -4.58 -0.22
N TYR A 391 -5.10 -4.88 -0.79
CA TYR A 391 -5.21 -5.33 -2.18
C TYR A 391 -4.65 -4.29 -3.17
N LEU A 392 -5.04 -3.02 -3.03
CA LEU A 392 -4.50 -1.94 -3.87
C LEU A 392 -2.98 -1.75 -3.70
N VAL A 393 -2.46 -1.89 -2.48
CA VAL A 393 -1.00 -1.91 -2.25
C VAL A 393 -0.37 -3.08 -3.00
N THR A 394 -0.98 -4.26 -2.97
CA THR A 394 -0.52 -5.47 -3.68
C THR A 394 -0.51 -5.26 -5.19
N ARG A 395 -1.54 -4.64 -5.75
CA ARG A 395 -1.63 -4.31 -7.17
C ARG A 395 -0.56 -3.30 -7.60
N SER A 396 -0.23 -2.33 -6.72
CA SER A 396 0.78 -1.31 -6.98
C SER A 396 2.23 -1.83 -6.97
N LEU A 397 2.45 -3.12 -6.67
CA LEU A 397 3.79 -3.70 -6.59
C LEU A 397 4.41 -3.97 -7.97
N ASP A 398 3.61 -3.93 -9.04
CA ASP A 398 4.01 -4.27 -10.41
C ASP A 398 4.26 -2.98 -11.22
N PRO A 399 5.53 -2.51 -11.39
CA PRO A 399 5.83 -1.23 -12.02
C PRO A 399 6.03 -1.34 -13.54
N GLN A 400 5.93 -2.54 -14.14
CA GLN A 400 6.12 -2.76 -15.58
C GLN A 400 4.81 -3.16 -16.27
N GLY A 401 4.02 -2.17 -16.67
CA GLY A 401 2.89 -2.34 -17.59
C GLY A 401 1.56 -2.72 -16.94
N PRO A 402 0.44 -2.69 -17.70
CA PRO A 402 -0.87 -3.06 -17.17
C PRO A 402 -0.78 -4.49 -16.66
N ALA A 403 -1.25 -4.70 -15.43
CA ALA A 403 -1.34 -6.03 -14.83
C ALA A 403 -1.85 -7.02 -15.88
N ALA A 404 -1.13 -8.13 -16.07
CA ALA A 404 -1.80 -9.29 -16.59
C ALA A 404 -3.01 -9.51 -15.65
N PRO A 405 -4.22 -9.78 -16.19
CA PRO A 405 -5.45 -9.92 -15.39
C PRO A 405 -5.36 -11.01 -14.31
N ASP A 406 -4.27 -11.77 -14.27
CA ASP A 406 -3.95 -12.81 -13.31
C ASP A 406 -3.14 -12.32 -12.09
N GLY A 407 -2.71 -11.07 -12.00
CA GLY A 407 -2.04 -10.48 -10.84
C GLY A 407 -0.71 -11.12 -10.44
N ARG A 408 0.04 -11.67 -11.40
CA ARG A 408 1.41 -12.18 -11.20
C ARG A 408 2.39 -11.01 -11.03
N CYS A 409 3.30 -11.08 -10.04
CA CYS A 409 4.42 -10.13 -10.00
C CYS A 409 5.42 -10.45 -11.12
N ALA A 410 5.72 -9.48 -11.99
CA ALA A 410 6.86 -9.59 -12.88
C ALA A 410 8.14 -9.75 -12.02
N GLY A 411 8.85 -10.86 -12.23
CA GLY A 411 10.04 -11.17 -11.47
C GLY A 411 11.10 -10.08 -11.65
N SER A 412 11.50 -9.42 -10.56
CA SER A 412 12.87 -8.93 -10.46
C SER A 412 13.78 -10.17 -10.41
N PRO A 413 14.72 -10.33 -11.35
CA PRO A 413 15.75 -11.35 -11.21
C PRO A 413 16.71 -10.93 -10.08
N CYS A 414 17.04 -11.91 -9.24
CA CYS A 414 18.08 -11.92 -8.20
C CYS A 414 17.79 -11.21 -6.88
#